data_AF-A0A2E4CBG9-F1
#
_entry.id   AF-A0A2E4CBG9-F1
#
_cell.length_a   1.000
_cell.length_b   1.000
_cell.length_c   1.000
_cell.angle_alpha   90.00
_cell.angle_beta   90.00
_cell.angle_gamma   90.00
#
_symmetry.space_group_name_H-M   'P 1'
#
loop_
_entity.id
_entity.type
_entity.pdbx_description
1 polymer ?
#
loop_
_entity_poly.entity_id
_entity_poly.type
_entity_poly.pdbx_seq_one_letter_code
_entity_poly.pdbx_strand_id
1 'polypeptide(L)'
;MALRDSKTERPVLSDGLVAIVKRDCPTCVDVVPVLEELSLRGPGVTVYTQDDPSFPDSVETLIYDEDLEMSWHYEVETVPTLMFIQDGKEMARTVGWSRSHWEALTGVDDLGLGLPEMRPGCGSLSVDPNLADGLSLKFGSTALKSRRVEIATLEDEFDALFDRGWSDGLPVVPPTEERVARMLQGTSRKPDEVVAVVPPVLNQCTVEKVAINAVMAGCKPEYLPVVLTAVEAACTDQFNIHGLLCTLWFSGPIVIVNGPIRNRIGMNVDKNALGQGNRANSTIGRALQLVIRNVGGGKPGIGGIDRSALGAPSKVGWCFGEDEESLPDGWPPLSVSRGFLEGDDTVTLFAGHGPVGCIDQISRTPESLVRTLAQQLQCVGNRKLPG
;
A
#
# COMPACT_ATOMS: atom_id res chain seq x y z
N MET A 1 34.20 -4.47 9.13
CA MET A 1 33.67 -4.52 10.51
C MET A 1 32.16 -4.60 10.36
N ALA A 2 31.62 -5.82 10.49
CA ALA A 2 30.24 -6.13 10.16
C ALA A 2 29.31 -5.47 11.19
N LEU A 3 28.48 -4.54 10.73
CA LEU A 3 27.30 -4.09 11.46
C LEU A 3 26.30 -5.24 11.42
N ARG A 4 26.07 -5.88 12.57
CA ARG A 4 25.01 -6.85 12.74
C ARG A 4 23.68 -6.13 12.57
N ASP A 5 22.84 -6.67 11.70
CA ASP A 5 21.45 -6.29 11.50
C ASP A 5 20.68 -6.66 12.79
N SER A 6 20.47 -5.70 13.70
CA SER A 6 19.95 -5.97 15.06
C SER A 6 18.43 -5.84 15.20
N LYS A 7 17.66 -5.94 14.11
CA LYS A 7 16.19 -5.77 14.12
C LYS A 7 15.40 -7.04 13.82
N THR A 8 16.03 -8.21 13.79
CA THR A 8 15.37 -9.49 13.47
C THR A 8 15.49 -10.54 14.58
N GLU A 9 16.13 -10.23 15.72
CA GLU A 9 16.17 -11.14 16.86
C GLU A 9 15.00 -10.84 17.80
N ARG A 10 14.21 -11.88 18.11
CA ARG A 10 13.13 -11.82 19.10
C ARG A 10 13.69 -11.22 20.41
N PRO A 11 13.06 -10.20 21.00
CA PRO A 11 13.53 -9.60 22.23
C PRO A 11 13.48 -10.62 23.37
N VAL A 12 14.43 -10.50 24.31
CA VAL A 12 14.62 -11.45 25.40
C VAL A 12 13.80 -11.00 26.61
N LEU A 13 12.92 -11.86 27.10
CA LEU A 13 12.27 -11.67 28.40
C LEU A 13 13.21 -12.06 29.54
N SER A 14 13.03 -11.41 30.70
CA SER A 14 13.72 -11.79 31.94
C SER A 14 13.34 -13.21 32.36
N ASP A 15 14.33 -13.97 32.84
CA ASP A 15 14.07 -15.28 33.44
C ASP A 15 13.19 -15.13 34.69
N GLY A 16 12.33 -16.13 34.94
CA GLY A 16 11.35 -16.13 36.02
C GLY A 16 9.93 -15.87 35.52
N LEU A 17 9.07 -15.36 36.40
CA LEU A 17 7.68 -15.05 36.05
C LEU A 17 7.59 -13.71 35.33
N VAL A 18 6.91 -13.70 34.19
CA VAL A 18 6.58 -12.49 33.44
C VAL A 18 5.06 -12.38 33.26
N ALA A 19 4.47 -11.27 33.70
CA ALA A 19 3.07 -10.95 33.44
C ALA A 19 2.96 -9.83 32.40
N ILE A 20 2.07 -9.99 31.43
CA ILE A 20 1.72 -8.96 30.44
C ILE A 20 0.28 -8.53 30.72
N VAL A 21 0.10 -7.24 30.98
CA VAL A 21 -1.15 -6.65 31.48
C VAL A 21 -1.50 -5.35 30.74
N LYS A 22 -2.73 -4.90 30.90
CA LYS A 22 -3.17 -3.56 30.49
C LYS A 22 -4.20 -3.02 31.48
N ARG A 23 -4.14 -1.73 31.78
CA ARG A 23 -5.02 -1.05 32.75
C ARG A 23 -6.48 -1.07 32.33
N ASP A 24 -6.76 -0.97 31.04
CA ASP A 24 -8.13 -1.01 30.48
C ASP A 24 -8.80 -2.40 30.61
N CYS A 25 -8.05 -3.45 31.00
CA CYS A 25 -8.62 -4.78 31.24
C CYS A 25 -9.08 -4.93 32.71
N PRO A 26 -10.39 -5.13 32.99
CA PRO A 26 -10.89 -5.31 34.36
C PRO A 26 -10.20 -6.46 35.10
N THR A 27 -9.97 -7.58 34.40
CA THR A 27 -9.27 -8.74 34.98
C THR A 27 -7.82 -8.43 35.35
N CYS A 28 -7.13 -7.54 34.61
CA CYS A 28 -5.79 -7.10 34.97
C CYS A 28 -5.81 -6.29 36.26
N VAL A 29 -6.81 -5.41 36.43
CA VAL A 29 -7.03 -4.63 37.67
C VAL A 29 -7.33 -5.56 38.85
N ASP A 30 -8.15 -6.59 38.65
CA ASP A 30 -8.49 -7.56 39.70
C ASP A 30 -7.29 -8.36 40.20
N VAL A 31 -6.35 -8.72 39.31
CA VAL A 31 -5.18 -9.56 39.68
C VAL A 31 -4.00 -8.75 40.22
N VAL A 32 -4.09 -7.43 40.35
CA VAL A 32 -3.01 -6.60 40.93
C VAL A 32 -2.58 -7.09 42.33
N PRO A 33 -3.49 -7.39 43.28
CA PRO A 33 -3.08 -7.94 44.58
C PRO A 33 -2.38 -9.30 44.47
N VAL A 34 -2.67 -10.08 43.42
CA VAL A 34 -2.02 -11.37 43.19
C VAL A 34 -0.58 -11.17 42.69
N LEU A 35 -0.34 -10.18 41.83
CA LEU A 35 1.01 -9.81 41.40
C LEU A 35 1.86 -9.29 42.57
N GLU A 36 1.25 -8.56 43.50
CA GLU A 36 1.87 -8.16 44.77
C GLU A 36 2.20 -9.37 45.65
N GLU A 37 1.27 -10.32 45.81
CA GLU A 37 1.52 -11.58 46.51
C GLU A 37 2.70 -12.35 45.90
N LEU A 38 2.77 -12.47 44.57
CA LEU A 38 3.90 -13.14 43.91
C LEU A 38 5.24 -12.43 44.15
N SER A 39 5.22 -11.11 44.33
CA SER A 39 6.41 -10.32 44.67
C SER A 39 6.83 -10.48 46.13
N LEU A 40 5.87 -10.62 47.05
CA LEU A 40 6.13 -10.68 48.49
C LEU A 40 6.42 -12.09 49.02
N ARG A 41 5.69 -13.09 48.53
CA ARG A 41 5.76 -14.49 49.01
C ARG A 41 6.12 -15.50 47.93
N GLY A 42 6.18 -15.07 46.67
CA GLY A 42 6.55 -15.90 45.53
C GLY A 42 7.98 -15.67 45.04
N PRO A 43 8.31 -16.16 43.84
CA PRO A 43 9.64 -15.99 43.23
C PRO A 43 9.87 -14.59 42.64
N GLY A 44 8.93 -13.65 42.79
CA GLY A 44 8.93 -12.36 42.09
C GLY A 44 8.29 -12.45 40.70
N VAL A 45 7.81 -11.32 40.18
CA VAL A 45 7.23 -11.19 38.84
C VAL A 45 7.70 -9.92 38.16
N THR A 46 8.09 -10.02 36.88
CA THR A 46 8.31 -8.88 35.99
C THR A 46 7.01 -8.56 35.27
N VAL A 47 6.55 -7.32 35.33
CA VAL A 47 5.30 -6.90 34.68
C VAL A 47 5.60 -6.02 33.48
N TYR A 48 5.04 -6.39 32.32
CA TYR A 48 4.96 -5.52 31.15
C TYR A 48 3.54 -4.98 31.01
N THR A 49 3.40 -3.67 30.87
CA THR A 49 2.11 -2.99 30.69
C THR A 49 2.00 -2.37 29.30
N GLN A 50 0.82 -2.47 28.69
CA GLN A 50 0.61 -2.10 27.28
C GLN A 50 0.08 -0.67 27.06
N ASP A 51 -0.65 -0.10 28.03
CA ASP A 51 -1.45 1.11 27.84
C ASP A 51 -1.16 2.23 28.85
N ASP A 52 -0.78 1.88 30.08
CA ASP A 52 -0.44 2.84 31.14
C ASP A 52 0.92 2.50 31.75
N PRO A 53 1.95 3.37 31.60
CA PRO A 53 3.31 3.12 32.10
C PRO A 53 3.41 3.04 33.62
N SER A 54 2.37 3.47 34.36
CA SER A 54 2.32 3.45 35.82
C SER A 54 1.54 2.27 36.40
N PHE A 55 0.93 1.43 35.56
CA PHE A 55 0.08 0.33 36.01
C PHE A 55 0.79 -1.04 35.93
N PRO A 56 0.72 -1.89 36.97
CA PRO A 56 0.32 -1.60 38.34
C PRO A 56 1.43 -0.86 39.10
N ASP A 57 1.08 0.16 39.88
CA ASP A 57 2.03 1.00 40.62
C ASP A 57 2.64 0.30 41.85
N SER A 58 2.05 -0.83 42.25
CA SER A 58 2.46 -1.62 43.42
C SER A 58 3.52 -2.69 43.13
N VAL A 59 3.90 -2.91 41.87
CA VAL A 59 4.90 -3.92 41.49
C VAL A 59 6.24 -3.25 41.18
N GLU A 60 7.32 -3.73 41.81
CA GLU A 60 8.65 -3.11 41.70
C GLU A 60 9.27 -3.21 40.30
N THR A 61 9.06 -4.34 39.60
CA THR A 61 9.66 -4.58 38.28
C THR A 61 8.62 -4.36 37.18
N LEU A 62 8.35 -3.08 36.90
CA LEU A 62 7.39 -2.63 35.89
C LEU A 62 8.10 -2.09 34.64
N ILE A 63 7.71 -2.59 33.46
CA ILE A 63 8.24 -2.18 32.16
C ILE A 63 7.08 -1.75 31.26
N TYR A 64 7.18 -0.57 30.66
CA TYR A 64 6.20 -0.11 29.69
C TYR A 64 6.52 -0.65 28.29
N ASP A 65 5.67 -1.51 27.76
CA ASP A 65 5.75 -2.04 26.40
C ASP A 65 5.14 -1.04 25.41
N GLU A 66 5.69 0.19 25.38
CA GLU A 66 5.16 1.35 24.62
C GLU A 66 4.87 1.01 23.15
N ASP A 67 5.80 0.27 22.56
CA ASP A 67 5.77 -0.10 21.15
C ASP A 67 5.07 -1.45 20.88
N LEU A 68 4.59 -2.12 21.93
CA LEU A 68 4.03 -3.47 21.91
C LEU A 68 4.98 -4.54 21.35
N GLU A 69 6.29 -4.28 21.38
CA GLU A 69 7.33 -5.15 20.84
C GLU A 69 7.33 -6.51 21.55
N MET A 70 7.26 -6.48 22.89
CA MET A 70 7.25 -7.71 23.68
C MET A 70 5.95 -8.48 23.49
N SER A 71 4.82 -7.77 23.56
CA SER A 71 3.49 -8.33 23.38
C SER A 71 3.29 -8.95 21.99
N TRP A 72 3.89 -8.36 20.95
CA TRP A 72 3.84 -8.88 19.59
C TRP A 72 4.75 -10.10 19.43
N HIS A 73 6.02 -10.01 19.83
CA HIS A 73 7.00 -11.07 19.62
C HIS A 73 6.73 -12.35 20.43
N TYR A 74 5.99 -12.23 21.54
CA TYR A 74 5.54 -13.37 22.35
C TYR A 74 4.10 -13.80 22.03
N GLU A 75 3.50 -13.28 20.95
CA GLU A 75 2.18 -13.68 20.45
C GLU A 75 1.13 -13.63 21.57
N VAL A 76 1.07 -12.49 22.27
CA VAL A 76 0.15 -12.28 23.38
C VAL A 76 -1.20 -11.85 22.81
N GLU A 77 -2.15 -12.78 22.72
CA GLU A 77 -3.49 -12.48 22.20
C GLU A 77 -4.42 -11.93 23.29
N THR A 78 -4.17 -12.29 24.55
CA THR A 78 -5.06 -12.00 25.69
C THR A 78 -4.25 -11.48 26.88
N VAL A 79 -4.83 -10.59 27.66
CA VAL A 79 -4.28 -10.08 28.93
C VAL A 79 -5.29 -10.24 30.08
N PRO A 80 -4.86 -10.55 31.31
CA PRO A 80 -3.47 -10.81 31.70
C PRO A 80 -2.96 -12.13 31.10
N THR A 81 -1.70 -12.16 30.69
CA THR A 81 -0.98 -13.39 30.37
C THR A 81 0.19 -13.52 31.33
N LEU A 82 0.33 -14.66 31.98
CA LEU A 82 1.45 -14.98 32.87
C LEU A 82 2.29 -16.09 32.24
N MET A 83 3.59 -15.88 32.15
CA MET A 83 4.56 -16.78 31.54
C MET A 83 5.66 -17.13 32.54
N PHE A 84 6.21 -18.33 32.41
CA PHE A 84 7.47 -18.71 33.06
C PHE A 84 8.57 -18.81 32.00
N ILE A 85 9.63 -18.02 32.18
CA ILE A 85 10.75 -17.89 31.26
C ILE A 85 12.00 -18.52 31.89
N GLN A 86 12.72 -19.33 31.11
CA GLN A 86 13.99 -19.94 31.51
C GLN A 86 14.96 -19.93 30.32
N ASP A 87 16.20 -19.47 30.54
CA ASP A 87 17.21 -19.31 29.49
C ASP A 87 16.68 -18.49 28.30
N GLY A 88 15.88 -17.46 28.58
CA GLY A 88 15.23 -16.61 27.58
C GLY A 88 14.16 -17.30 26.73
N LYS A 89 13.72 -18.52 27.10
CA LYS A 89 12.66 -19.27 26.44
C LYS A 89 11.43 -19.36 27.32
N GLU A 90 10.28 -19.25 26.68
CA GLU A 90 9.01 -19.52 27.35
C GLU A 90 8.82 -21.02 27.56
N MET A 91 8.63 -21.41 28.81
CA MET A 91 8.45 -22.80 29.22
C MET A 91 6.98 -23.15 29.43
N ALA A 92 6.18 -22.21 29.91
CA ALA A 92 4.75 -22.35 30.13
C ALA A 92 4.08 -20.97 30.18
N ARG A 93 2.79 -20.93 29.83
CA ARG A 93 1.94 -19.74 29.94
C ARG A 93 0.53 -20.08 30.45
N THR A 94 -0.12 -19.10 31.04
CA THR A 94 -1.56 -19.08 31.33
C THR A 94 -2.15 -17.74 30.92
N VAL A 95 -3.43 -17.74 30.53
CA VAL A 95 -4.14 -16.56 30.02
C VAL A 95 -5.40 -16.30 30.84
N GLY A 96 -5.71 -15.03 31.07
CA GLY A 96 -6.73 -14.62 32.03
C GLY A 96 -6.33 -14.97 33.47
N TRP A 97 -7.31 -14.89 34.36
CA TRP A 97 -7.17 -15.29 35.74
C TRP A 97 -7.75 -16.68 35.95
N SER A 98 -6.96 -17.58 36.54
CA SER A 98 -7.43 -18.85 37.10
C SER A 98 -6.51 -19.19 38.26
N ARG A 99 -7.08 -19.26 39.47
CA ARG A 99 -6.30 -19.53 40.69
C ARG A 99 -5.47 -20.79 40.53
N SER A 100 -6.11 -21.92 40.20
CA SER A 100 -5.43 -23.20 40.09
C SER A 100 -4.34 -23.22 39.02
N HIS A 101 -4.53 -22.53 37.89
CA HIS A 101 -3.49 -22.44 36.84
C HIS A 101 -2.34 -21.53 37.26
N TRP A 102 -2.62 -20.42 37.93
CA TRP A 102 -1.58 -19.51 38.43
C TRP A 102 -0.79 -20.16 39.56
N GLU A 103 -1.44 -20.84 40.51
CA GLU A 103 -0.77 -21.60 41.58
C GLU A 103 0.12 -22.70 40.99
N ALA A 104 -0.38 -23.46 40.00
CA ALA A 104 0.40 -24.49 39.32
C ALA A 104 1.61 -23.94 38.55
N LEU A 105 1.48 -22.76 37.93
CA LEU A 105 2.58 -22.14 37.17
C LEU A 105 3.62 -21.48 38.10
N THR A 106 3.18 -20.90 39.21
CA THR A 106 4.03 -20.10 40.11
C THR A 106 4.60 -20.90 41.27
N GLY A 107 3.97 -22.03 41.62
CA GLY A 107 4.30 -22.83 42.81
C GLY A 107 3.89 -22.18 44.13
N VAL A 108 3.02 -21.18 44.10
CA VAL A 108 2.55 -20.43 45.27
C VAL A 108 1.08 -20.75 45.51
N ASP A 109 0.74 -21.36 46.64
CA ASP A 109 -0.64 -21.75 46.98
C ASP A 109 -1.49 -20.57 47.51
N ASP A 110 -2.81 -20.73 47.63
CA ASP A 110 -3.74 -19.75 48.22
C ASP A 110 -3.68 -18.37 47.54
N LEU A 111 -3.47 -18.29 46.22
CA LEU A 111 -3.40 -17.01 45.49
C LEU A 111 -4.77 -16.35 45.36
N GLY A 112 -4.86 -15.06 45.71
CA GLY A 112 -6.05 -14.26 45.48
C GLY A 112 -7.31 -14.82 46.15
N LEU A 113 -7.25 -15.14 47.45
CA LEU A 113 -8.37 -15.70 48.23
C LEU A 113 -9.66 -14.86 48.18
N GLY A 114 -9.54 -13.56 47.89
CA GLY A 114 -10.68 -12.64 47.69
C GLY A 114 -11.24 -12.59 46.26
N LEU A 115 -10.62 -13.26 45.30
CA LEU A 115 -11.03 -13.28 43.90
C LEU A 115 -11.87 -14.51 43.57
N PRO A 116 -12.77 -14.43 42.57
CA PRO A 116 -13.39 -15.60 41.96
C PRO A 116 -12.34 -16.58 41.45
N GLU A 117 -12.70 -17.86 41.38
CA GLU A 117 -11.77 -18.92 40.95
C GLU A 117 -11.18 -18.67 39.56
N MET A 118 -11.98 -18.15 38.63
CA MET A 118 -11.54 -17.77 37.28
C MET A 118 -12.20 -16.47 36.80
N ARG A 119 -11.49 -15.71 35.95
CA ARG A 119 -12.03 -14.61 35.14
C ARG A 119 -11.36 -14.61 33.75
N PRO A 120 -12.13 -14.43 32.66
CA PRO A 120 -11.55 -14.31 31.33
C PRO A 120 -10.70 -13.04 31.20
N GLY A 121 -9.69 -13.08 30.33
CA GLY A 121 -8.92 -11.89 29.96
C GLY A 121 -9.63 -11.04 28.89
N CYS A 122 -9.00 -9.93 28.54
CA CYS A 122 -9.37 -9.08 27.39
C CYS A 122 -8.36 -9.24 26.26
N GLY A 123 -8.74 -8.86 25.04
CA GLY A 123 -7.80 -8.82 23.91
C GLY A 123 -6.60 -7.90 24.19
N SER A 124 -5.41 -8.40 23.87
CA SER A 124 -4.16 -7.64 23.92
C SER A 124 -4.18 -6.50 22.91
N LEU A 125 -3.49 -5.38 23.20
CA LEU A 125 -3.30 -4.32 22.20
C LEU A 125 -2.47 -4.79 21.00
N SER A 126 -1.62 -5.81 21.16
CA SER A 126 -0.82 -6.35 20.05
C SER A 126 -1.64 -7.08 18.97
N VAL A 127 -2.90 -7.40 19.26
CA VAL A 127 -3.85 -8.01 18.31
C VAL A 127 -5.05 -7.10 18.01
N ASP A 128 -5.01 -5.83 18.43
CA ASP A 128 -6.05 -4.86 18.10
C ASP A 128 -6.11 -4.67 16.57
N PRO A 129 -7.28 -4.78 15.91
CA PRO A 129 -7.40 -4.62 14.46
C PRO A 129 -6.87 -3.28 13.92
N ASN A 130 -6.83 -2.23 14.74
CA ASN A 130 -6.28 -0.93 14.35
C ASN A 130 -4.75 -0.87 14.45
N LEU A 131 -4.12 -1.77 15.20
CA LEU A 131 -2.67 -1.80 15.43
C LEU A 131 -1.99 -2.98 14.74
N ALA A 132 -2.68 -4.10 14.53
CA ALA A 132 -2.13 -5.36 14.06
C ALA A 132 -1.36 -5.25 12.73
N ASP A 133 -1.88 -4.48 11.77
CA ASP A 133 -1.20 -4.24 10.49
C ASP A 133 0.12 -3.47 10.71
N GLY A 134 0.09 -2.41 11.52
CA GLY A 134 1.26 -1.59 11.84
C GLY A 134 2.33 -2.37 12.58
N LEU A 135 1.93 -3.21 13.55
CA LEU A 135 2.83 -4.06 14.31
C LEU A 135 3.45 -5.18 13.46
N SER A 136 2.65 -5.81 12.59
CA SER A 136 3.14 -6.82 11.64
C SER A 136 4.17 -6.25 10.67
N LEU A 137 4.07 -4.96 10.34
CA LEU A 137 5.07 -4.27 9.52
C LEU A 137 6.29 -3.84 10.33
N LYS A 138 6.10 -3.44 11.58
CA LYS A 138 7.16 -2.95 12.46
C LYS A 138 8.07 -4.09 12.93
N PHE A 139 7.49 -5.23 13.29
CA PHE A 139 8.18 -6.37 13.92
C PHE A 139 8.19 -7.64 13.06
N GLY A 140 7.32 -7.73 12.06
CA GLY A 140 7.38 -8.81 11.09
C GLY A 140 8.56 -8.61 10.12
N SER A 141 9.07 -9.72 9.59
CA SER A 141 10.03 -9.65 8.48
C SER A 141 9.36 -9.01 7.26
N THR A 142 9.76 -7.79 6.88
CA THR A 142 9.26 -7.16 5.66
C THR A 142 9.72 -7.97 4.45
N ALA A 143 8.77 -8.58 3.74
CA ALA A 143 9.04 -9.39 2.54
C ALA A 143 9.45 -8.54 1.31
N LEU A 144 9.64 -7.23 1.48
CA LEU A 144 10.01 -6.29 0.43
C LEU A 144 11.49 -6.46 0.07
N LYS A 145 11.79 -6.57 -1.22
CA LYS A 145 13.14 -6.79 -1.74
C LYS A 145 13.78 -5.54 -2.34
N SER A 146 12.99 -4.48 -2.60
CA SER A 146 13.50 -3.24 -3.19
C SER A 146 14.43 -2.53 -2.22
N ARG A 147 15.39 -1.80 -2.79
CA ARG A 147 16.39 -1.05 -2.01
C ARG A 147 15.70 -0.03 -1.10
N ARG A 148 15.92 -0.16 0.21
CA ARG A 148 15.55 0.85 1.20
C ARG A 148 16.41 2.10 1.07
N VAL A 149 15.77 3.27 1.19
CA VAL A 149 16.44 4.57 1.20
C VAL A 149 16.11 5.23 2.52
N GLU A 150 17.13 5.46 3.32
CA GLU A 150 17.00 6.24 4.55
C GLU A 150 16.97 7.73 4.21
N ILE A 151 16.00 8.43 4.80
CA ILE A 151 15.89 9.90 4.77
C ILE A 151 16.45 10.40 6.10
N ALA A 152 17.33 11.39 6.06
CA ALA A 152 17.90 11.94 7.28
C ALA A 152 16.81 12.62 8.12
N THR A 153 16.94 12.62 9.44
CA THR A 153 15.89 13.13 10.36
C THR A 153 15.52 14.60 10.13
N LEU A 154 16.43 15.39 9.57
CA LEU A 154 16.23 16.81 9.25
C LEU A 154 15.92 17.05 7.76
N GLU A 155 15.88 16.00 6.94
CA GLU A 155 15.58 16.09 5.52
C GLU A 155 14.06 16.00 5.32
N ASP A 156 13.48 16.95 4.58
CA ASP A 156 12.07 16.89 4.22
C ASP A 156 11.85 15.77 3.20
N GLU A 157 10.95 14.85 3.51
CA GLU A 157 10.73 13.65 2.69
C GLU A 157 10.13 13.97 1.32
N PHE A 158 9.39 15.07 1.16
CA PHE A 158 8.83 15.45 -0.13
C PHE A 158 9.91 16.04 -1.02
N ASP A 159 10.69 17.01 -0.51
CA ASP A 159 11.80 17.62 -1.23
C ASP A 159 12.88 16.57 -1.58
N ALA A 160 13.14 15.61 -0.68
CA ALA A 160 14.03 14.48 -0.92
C ALA A 160 13.68 13.69 -2.19
N LEU A 161 12.38 13.49 -2.46
CA LEU A 161 11.86 12.77 -3.64
C LEU A 161 11.98 13.62 -4.91
N PHE A 162 11.85 14.94 -4.79
CA PHE A 162 12.12 15.88 -5.90
C PHE A 162 13.60 15.93 -6.25
N ASP A 163 14.48 16.09 -5.26
CA ASP A 163 15.93 16.25 -5.44
C ASP A 163 16.59 14.99 -6.02
N ARG A 164 16.11 13.81 -5.61
CA ARG A 164 16.52 12.53 -6.22
C ARG A 164 15.90 12.32 -7.60
N GLY A 165 15.03 13.23 -8.01
CA GLY A 165 14.32 13.20 -9.28
C GLY A 165 13.52 11.94 -9.41
N TRP A 166 12.67 11.59 -8.43
CA TRP A 166 11.71 10.48 -8.49
C TRP A 166 10.26 10.94 -8.75
N SER A 167 10.04 12.26 -8.71
CA SER A 167 8.79 12.91 -9.08
C SER A 167 8.73 13.30 -10.56
N ASP A 168 7.52 13.37 -11.10
CA ASP A 168 7.14 13.92 -12.41
C ASP A 168 6.97 15.46 -12.40
N GLY A 169 7.39 16.12 -11.32
CA GLY A 169 7.22 17.57 -11.10
C GLY A 169 6.02 17.91 -10.23
N LEU A 170 5.19 16.92 -9.87
CA LEU A 170 4.10 17.06 -8.90
C LEU A 170 4.47 16.40 -7.56
N PRO A 171 3.87 16.81 -6.43
CA PRO A 171 4.03 16.10 -5.17
C PRO A 171 3.72 14.61 -5.31
N VAL A 172 4.53 13.77 -4.69
CA VAL A 172 4.36 12.32 -4.65
C VAL A 172 4.18 11.89 -3.20
N VAL A 173 3.47 10.78 -2.98
CA VAL A 173 3.37 10.18 -1.64
C VAL A 173 4.65 9.37 -1.37
N PRO A 174 5.38 9.62 -0.27
CA PRO A 174 6.54 8.81 0.08
C PRO A 174 6.16 7.33 0.23
N PRO A 175 6.79 6.40 -0.51
CA PRO A 175 6.42 4.99 -0.52
C PRO A 175 7.04 4.24 0.65
N THR A 176 6.58 4.53 1.87
CA THR A 176 7.00 3.81 3.08
C THR A 176 6.64 2.32 2.99
N GLU A 177 7.37 1.47 3.71
CA GLU A 177 7.12 0.01 3.72
C GLU A 177 5.67 -0.32 4.08
N GLU A 178 5.08 0.41 5.03
CA GLU A 178 3.66 0.28 5.38
C GLU A 178 2.72 0.59 4.21
N ARG A 179 2.94 1.72 3.52
CA ARG A 179 2.08 2.12 2.40
C ARG A 179 2.21 1.13 1.24
N VAL A 180 3.41 0.61 1.00
CA VAL A 180 3.67 -0.39 -0.05
C VAL A 180 3.03 -1.73 0.31
N ALA A 181 3.14 -2.19 1.56
CA ALA A 181 2.50 -3.42 1.99
C ALA A 181 0.96 -3.33 1.90
N ARG A 182 0.36 -2.21 2.32
CA ARG A 182 -1.07 -1.96 2.12
C ARG A 182 -1.45 -1.93 0.64
N MET A 183 -0.63 -1.31 -0.21
CA MET A 183 -0.86 -1.30 -1.65
C MET A 183 -0.88 -2.73 -2.23
N LEU A 184 0.04 -3.58 -1.78
CA LEU A 184 0.16 -4.97 -2.24
C LEU A 184 -1.06 -5.84 -1.89
N GLN A 185 -1.86 -5.48 -0.87
CA GLN A 185 -3.13 -6.15 -0.57
C GLN A 185 -4.15 -6.05 -1.72
N GLY A 186 -3.96 -5.10 -2.66
CA GLY A 186 -4.81 -4.94 -3.84
C GLY A 186 -4.63 -6.01 -4.93
N THR A 187 -3.71 -6.96 -4.75
CA THR A 187 -3.46 -8.05 -5.71
C THR A 187 -3.15 -9.36 -5.01
N SER A 188 -3.43 -10.48 -5.68
CA SER A 188 -3.01 -11.82 -5.25
C SER A 188 -1.65 -12.24 -5.82
N ARG A 189 -1.06 -11.43 -6.73
CA ARG A 189 0.26 -11.71 -7.31
C ARG A 189 1.36 -11.54 -6.27
N LYS A 190 2.43 -12.33 -6.41
CA LYS A 190 3.55 -12.28 -5.44
C LYS A 190 4.35 -10.98 -5.62
N PRO A 191 4.81 -10.32 -4.54
CA PRO A 191 5.56 -9.05 -4.65
C PRO A 191 6.80 -9.13 -5.54
N ASP A 192 7.48 -10.28 -5.59
CA ASP A 192 8.70 -10.50 -6.36
C ASP A 192 8.46 -11.03 -7.78
N GLU A 193 7.21 -11.27 -8.16
CA GLU A 193 6.84 -11.64 -9.52
C GLU A 193 7.18 -10.50 -10.49
N VAL A 194 7.85 -10.82 -11.60
CA VAL A 194 8.18 -9.85 -12.64
C VAL A 194 6.96 -9.59 -13.51
N VAL A 195 6.52 -8.33 -13.54
CA VAL A 195 5.40 -7.84 -14.35
C VAL A 195 5.87 -7.58 -15.77
N ALA A 196 7.00 -6.89 -15.93
CA ALA A 196 7.57 -6.56 -17.23
C ALA A 196 9.07 -6.22 -17.12
N VAL A 197 9.76 -6.19 -18.27
CA VAL A 197 11.08 -5.56 -18.41
C VAL A 197 10.87 -4.20 -19.06
N VAL A 198 11.08 -3.13 -18.30
CA VAL A 198 10.63 -1.78 -18.69
C VAL A 198 11.75 -1.06 -19.45
N PRO A 199 11.55 -0.69 -20.73
CA PRO A 199 12.52 0.10 -21.49
C PRO A 199 12.50 1.59 -21.07
N PRO A 200 13.50 2.40 -21.44
CA PRO A 200 14.69 2.06 -22.23
C PRO A 200 15.79 1.30 -21.49
N VAL A 201 15.90 1.38 -20.16
CA VAL A 201 17.05 0.78 -19.43
C VAL A 201 16.92 -0.74 -19.23
N LEU A 202 15.74 -1.31 -19.54
CA LEU A 202 15.45 -2.74 -19.48
C LEU A 202 15.59 -3.34 -18.07
N ASN A 203 15.14 -2.59 -17.07
CA ASN A 203 15.07 -3.09 -15.70
C ASN A 203 13.87 -4.01 -15.52
N GLN A 204 14.04 -5.09 -14.77
CA GLN A 204 12.93 -5.91 -14.29
C GLN A 204 12.05 -5.10 -13.34
N CYS A 205 10.77 -4.98 -13.68
CA CYS A 205 9.74 -4.37 -12.87
C CYS A 205 8.91 -5.47 -12.21
N THR A 206 9.06 -5.61 -10.90
CA THR A 206 8.27 -6.55 -10.10
C THR A 206 6.96 -5.92 -9.65
N VAL A 207 6.02 -6.74 -9.16
CA VAL A 207 4.76 -6.27 -8.56
C VAL A 207 5.04 -5.26 -7.45
N GLU A 208 6.05 -5.50 -6.61
CA GLU A 208 6.51 -4.57 -5.57
C GLU A 208 6.93 -3.20 -6.14
N LYS A 209 7.71 -3.17 -7.25
CA LYS A 209 8.13 -1.92 -7.88
C LYS A 209 6.95 -1.17 -8.50
N VAL A 210 5.95 -1.87 -9.03
CA VAL A 210 4.71 -1.24 -9.49
C VAL A 210 3.95 -0.67 -8.30
N ALA A 211 3.83 -1.41 -7.20
CA ALA A 211 3.16 -0.95 -5.97
C ALA A 211 3.83 0.31 -5.39
N ILE A 212 5.18 0.37 -5.35
CA ILE A 212 5.93 1.56 -4.93
C ILE A 212 5.53 2.79 -5.75
N ASN A 213 5.51 2.68 -7.09
CA ASN A 213 5.15 3.81 -7.96
C ASN A 213 3.65 4.14 -7.91
N ALA A 214 2.79 3.15 -7.68
CA ALA A 214 1.36 3.35 -7.46
C ALA A 214 1.11 4.13 -6.15
N VAL A 215 1.84 3.81 -5.07
CA VAL A 215 1.80 4.60 -3.83
C VAL A 215 2.23 6.03 -4.12
N MET A 216 3.38 6.22 -4.78
CA MET A 216 3.88 7.55 -5.15
C MET A 216 2.88 8.39 -5.94
N ALA A 217 2.15 7.77 -6.87
CA ALA A 217 1.10 8.41 -7.65
C ALA A 217 -0.13 8.80 -6.82
N GLY A 218 -0.30 8.20 -5.63
CA GLY A 218 -1.46 8.35 -4.77
C GLY A 218 -2.59 7.37 -5.08
N CYS A 219 -2.33 6.21 -5.68
CA CYS A 219 -3.35 5.19 -5.91
C CYS A 219 -3.92 4.62 -4.59
N LYS A 220 -5.07 3.93 -4.69
CA LYS A 220 -5.58 3.02 -3.65
C LYS A 220 -5.21 1.56 -4.01
N PRO A 221 -5.18 0.62 -3.04
CA PRO A 221 -4.91 -0.79 -3.32
C PRO A 221 -5.80 -1.39 -4.42
N GLU A 222 -7.11 -1.14 -4.38
CA GLU A 222 -8.06 -1.57 -5.43
C GLU A 222 -7.70 -1.13 -6.87
N TYR A 223 -6.84 -0.13 -7.04
CA TYR A 223 -6.42 0.35 -8.37
C TYR A 223 -5.22 -0.44 -8.92
N LEU A 224 -4.47 -1.11 -8.05
CA LEU A 224 -3.23 -1.80 -8.39
C LEU A 224 -3.40 -2.83 -9.53
N PRO A 225 -4.47 -3.65 -9.60
CA PRO A 225 -4.67 -4.56 -10.72
C PRO A 225 -4.68 -3.85 -12.08
N VAL A 226 -5.33 -2.68 -12.18
CA VAL A 226 -5.37 -1.88 -13.42
C VAL A 226 -3.99 -1.35 -13.77
N VAL A 227 -3.22 -0.89 -12.78
CA VAL A 227 -1.85 -0.39 -12.99
C VAL A 227 -0.93 -1.52 -13.45
N LEU A 228 -1.03 -2.71 -12.86
CA LEU A 228 -0.26 -3.90 -13.27
C LEU A 228 -0.53 -4.24 -14.74
N THR A 229 -1.80 -4.37 -15.13
CA THR A 229 -2.19 -4.66 -16.52
C THR A 229 -1.72 -3.56 -17.47
N ALA A 230 -1.78 -2.28 -17.05
CA ALA A 230 -1.30 -1.17 -17.86
C ALA A 230 0.23 -1.21 -18.07
N VAL A 231 1.01 -1.59 -17.06
CA VAL A 231 2.46 -1.77 -17.18
C VAL A 231 2.79 -2.92 -18.14
N GLU A 232 2.10 -4.04 -18.03
CA GLU A 232 2.25 -5.19 -18.94
C GLU A 232 1.97 -4.79 -20.38
N ALA A 233 0.80 -4.16 -20.62
CA ALA A 233 0.39 -3.71 -21.93
C ALA A 233 1.39 -2.71 -22.54
N ALA A 234 1.93 -1.78 -21.73
CA ALA A 234 2.85 -0.76 -22.20
C ALA A 234 4.19 -1.34 -22.67
N CYS A 235 4.63 -2.44 -22.06
CA CYS A 235 5.91 -3.07 -22.35
C CYS A 235 5.83 -4.16 -23.44
N THR A 236 4.67 -4.32 -24.10
CA THR A 236 4.54 -5.20 -25.27
C THR A 236 5.20 -4.61 -26.51
N ASP A 237 5.59 -5.46 -27.46
CA ASP A 237 6.09 -5.02 -28.78
C ASP A 237 5.01 -4.31 -29.60
N GLN A 238 3.73 -4.64 -29.36
CA GLN A 238 2.61 -4.04 -30.09
C GLN A 238 2.36 -2.58 -29.69
N PHE A 239 2.43 -2.27 -28.38
CA PHE A 239 2.32 -0.88 -27.92
C PHE A 239 3.65 -0.14 -28.01
N ASN A 240 4.76 -0.81 -27.68
CA ASN A 240 6.13 -0.31 -27.78
C ASN A 240 6.36 1.03 -27.08
N ILE A 241 6.34 1.03 -25.74
CA ILE A 241 6.58 2.26 -24.96
C ILE A 241 7.97 2.88 -25.24
N HIS A 242 8.99 2.10 -25.61
CA HIS A 242 10.30 2.65 -26.01
C HIS A 242 10.14 3.57 -27.23
N GLY A 243 9.48 3.09 -28.29
CA GLY A 243 9.23 3.86 -29.51
C GLY A 243 8.43 5.13 -29.21
N LEU A 244 7.43 5.03 -28.33
CA LEU A 244 6.63 6.18 -27.91
C LEU A 244 7.45 7.24 -27.16
N LEU A 245 8.41 6.84 -26.32
CA LEU A 245 9.31 7.79 -25.68
C LEU A 245 10.25 8.48 -26.68
N CYS A 246 10.66 7.76 -27.73
CA CYS A 246 11.60 8.26 -28.73
C CYS A 246 11.00 9.19 -29.79
N THR A 247 9.67 9.34 -29.84
CA THR A 247 9.04 10.24 -30.81
C THR A 247 9.27 11.70 -30.44
N LEU A 248 9.42 12.56 -31.46
CA LEU A 248 9.43 14.00 -31.28
C LEU A 248 8.03 14.56 -30.98
N TRP A 249 7.00 13.76 -31.25
CA TRP A 249 5.61 14.10 -30.98
C TRP A 249 5.28 13.92 -29.49
N PHE A 250 4.44 14.79 -28.94
CA PHE A 250 4.15 14.85 -27.50
C PHE A 250 3.10 13.82 -27.03
N SER A 251 3.10 12.63 -27.63
CA SER A 251 2.23 11.54 -27.19
C SER A 251 2.71 10.90 -25.89
N GLY A 252 1.77 10.33 -25.15
CA GLY A 252 2.00 9.44 -24.02
C GLY A 252 1.00 8.28 -24.05
N PRO A 253 1.15 7.28 -23.17
CA PRO A 253 0.17 6.23 -22.99
C PRO A 253 -1.13 6.80 -22.41
N ILE A 254 -2.21 6.64 -23.15
CA ILE A 254 -3.57 6.82 -22.66
C ILE A 254 -4.09 5.45 -22.21
N VAL A 255 -4.58 5.37 -20.97
CA VAL A 255 -5.17 4.17 -20.39
C VAL A 255 -6.69 4.26 -20.51
N ILE A 256 -7.30 3.34 -21.26
CA ILE A 256 -8.74 3.22 -21.39
C ILE A 256 -9.15 1.95 -20.66
N VAL A 257 -9.98 2.10 -19.63
CA VAL A 257 -10.43 0.99 -18.78
C VAL A 257 -11.83 0.57 -19.21
N ASN A 258 -12.04 -0.74 -19.29
CA ASN A 258 -13.30 -1.37 -19.64
C ASN A 258 -13.77 -2.34 -18.55
N GLY A 259 -15.07 -2.63 -18.54
CA GLY A 259 -15.69 -3.60 -17.63
C GLY A 259 -16.07 -3.09 -16.23
N PRO A 260 -16.69 -3.96 -15.40
CA PRO A 260 -17.24 -3.61 -14.10
C PRO A 260 -16.24 -3.02 -13.09
N ILE A 261 -14.93 -3.23 -13.28
CA ILE A 261 -13.88 -2.68 -12.43
C ILE A 261 -13.93 -1.15 -12.36
N ARG A 262 -14.32 -0.47 -13.45
CA ARG A 262 -14.48 0.99 -13.45
C ARG A 262 -15.41 1.45 -12.33
N ASN A 263 -16.55 0.76 -12.18
CA ASN A 263 -17.56 1.06 -11.17
C ASN A 263 -17.05 0.68 -9.78
N ARG A 264 -16.41 -0.51 -9.64
CA ARG A 264 -15.88 -0.98 -8.35
C ARG A 264 -14.81 -0.06 -7.76
N ILE A 265 -13.96 0.53 -8.61
CA ILE A 265 -12.89 1.44 -8.16
C ILE A 265 -13.31 2.91 -8.18
N GLY A 266 -14.57 3.18 -8.58
CA GLY A 266 -15.17 4.51 -8.60
C GLY A 266 -14.55 5.45 -9.63
N MET A 267 -14.23 4.97 -10.83
CA MET A 267 -13.81 5.83 -11.94
C MET A 267 -14.94 6.76 -12.37
N ASN A 268 -14.59 7.98 -12.79
CA ASN A 268 -15.55 8.87 -13.45
C ASN A 268 -15.59 8.56 -14.95
N VAL A 269 -16.77 8.25 -15.48
CA VAL A 269 -17.02 8.03 -16.92
C VAL A 269 -17.98 9.07 -17.52
N ASP A 270 -18.63 9.89 -16.69
CA ASP A 270 -19.59 10.91 -17.11
C ASP A 270 -18.86 12.22 -17.48
N LYS A 271 -19.55 13.36 -17.36
CA LYS A 271 -19.05 14.71 -17.56
C LYS A 271 -17.68 14.89 -16.90
N ASN A 272 -16.80 15.54 -17.65
CA ASN A 272 -15.43 15.81 -17.23
C ASN A 272 -14.62 14.53 -16.91
N ALA A 273 -14.94 13.37 -17.50
CA ALA A 273 -14.20 12.12 -17.33
C ALA A 273 -12.69 12.24 -17.63
N LEU A 274 -12.31 13.16 -18.52
CA LEU A 274 -10.94 13.43 -18.93
C LEU A 274 -10.27 14.55 -18.11
N GLY A 275 -10.99 15.16 -17.17
CA GLY A 275 -10.53 16.28 -16.35
C GLY A 275 -10.20 15.89 -14.92
N GLN A 276 -10.11 16.90 -14.05
CA GLN A 276 -9.80 16.75 -12.63
C GLN A 276 -10.97 16.20 -11.80
N GLY A 277 -10.66 15.75 -10.58
CA GLY A 277 -11.65 15.53 -9.52
C GLY A 277 -11.90 14.06 -9.16
N ASN A 278 -11.43 13.12 -9.98
CA ASN A 278 -11.51 11.69 -9.66
C ASN A 278 -10.12 11.09 -9.41
N ARG A 279 -9.95 10.43 -8.25
CA ARG A 279 -8.66 9.85 -7.83
C ARG A 279 -8.21 8.70 -8.72
N ALA A 280 -9.11 7.80 -9.13
CA ALA A 280 -8.75 6.67 -10.00
C ALA A 280 -8.26 7.18 -11.37
N ASN A 281 -9.06 8.03 -12.03
CA ASN A 281 -8.70 8.64 -13.33
C ASN A 281 -7.38 9.42 -13.26
N SER A 282 -7.13 10.15 -12.17
CA SER A 282 -5.92 10.98 -12.03
C SER A 282 -4.66 10.19 -11.69
N THR A 283 -4.79 9.07 -10.95
CA THR A 283 -3.62 8.38 -10.37
C THR A 283 -3.18 7.15 -11.15
N ILE A 284 -4.08 6.42 -11.83
CA ILE A 284 -3.71 5.18 -12.56
C ILE A 284 -2.76 5.50 -13.73
N GLY A 285 -3.11 6.47 -14.58
CA GLY A 285 -2.25 6.88 -15.69
C GLY A 285 -0.93 7.50 -15.20
N ARG A 286 -0.96 8.21 -14.08
CA ARG A 286 0.23 8.77 -13.43
C ARG A 286 1.14 7.68 -12.86
N ALA A 287 0.58 6.64 -12.25
CA ALA A 287 1.33 5.50 -11.74
C ALA A 287 2.07 4.77 -12.85
N LEU A 288 1.42 4.54 -14.00
CA LEU A 288 2.08 3.99 -15.19
C LEU A 288 3.28 4.86 -15.61
N GLN A 289 3.09 6.19 -15.66
CA GLN A 289 4.17 7.10 -16.02
C GLN A 289 5.31 7.13 -15.01
N LEU A 290 5.02 7.05 -13.70
CA LEU A 290 6.05 6.92 -12.68
C LEU A 290 6.83 5.60 -12.82
N VAL A 291 6.19 4.48 -13.17
CA VAL A 291 6.90 3.22 -13.49
C VAL A 291 7.83 3.39 -14.68
N ILE A 292 7.32 3.92 -15.80
CA ILE A 292 8.12 4.19 -17.02
C ILE A 292 9.33 5.08 -16.69
N ARG A 293 9.11 6.10 -15.86
CA ARG A 293 10.11 7.08 -15.46
C ARG A 293 11.15 6.49 -14.49
N ASN A 294 10.71 5.89 -13.38
CA ASN A 294 11.57 5.51 -12.25
C ASN A 294 12.19 4.12 -12.43
N VAL A 295 11.50 3.19 -13.09
CA VAL A 295 12.02 1.84 -13.39
C VAL A 295 12.64 1.81 -14.78
N GLY A 296 11.94 2.34 -15.78
CA GLY A 296 12.38 2.35 -17.17
C GLY A 296 13.40 3.44 -17.51
N GLY A 297 13.48 4.52 -16.73
CA GLY A 297 14.33 5.68 -17.04
C GLY A 297 13.77 6.60 -18.12
N GLY A 298 12.49 6.45 -18.48
CA GLY A 298 11.79 7.21 -19.52
C GLY A 298 11.43 8.65 -19.11
N LYS A 299 12.44 9.46 -18.75
CA LYS A 299 12.26 10.87 -18.33
C LYS A 299 12.74 11.85 -19.41
N PRO A 300 12.26 13.12 -19.39
CA PRO A 300 12.81 14.18 -20.23
C PRO A 300 14.16 14.71 -19.69
N GLY A 301 14.84 15.54 -20.49
CA GLY A 301 16.04 16.27 -20.09
C GLY A 301 17.36 15.54 -20.37
N ILE A 302 18.46 16.05 -19.79
CA ILE A 302 19.82 15.52 -20.01
C ILE A 302 19.88 14.07 -19.52
N GLY A 303 20.31 13.17 -20.41
CA GLY A 303 20.38 11.73 -20.14
C GLY A 303 19.02 11.01 -20.17
N GLY A 304 17.92 11.72 -20.44
CA GLY A 304 16.59 11.15 -20.64
C GLY A 304 16.34 10.69 -22.08
N ILE A 305 15.41 9.75 -22.26
CA ILE A 305 15.02 9.23 -23.58
C ILE A 305 13.68 9.79 -24.09
N ASP A 306 12.91 10.54 -23.28
CA ASP A 306 11.72 11.21 -23.81
C ASP A 306 12.16 12.32 -24.76
N ARG A 307 11.84 12.16 -26.05
CA ARG A 307 12.26 13.06 -27.14
C ARG A 307 11.18 14.04 -27.58
N SER A 308 10.05 14.10 -26.87
CA SER A 308 8.97 15.04 -27.20
C SER A 308 9.51 16.46 -27.30
N ALA A 309 9.28 17.14 -28.43
CA ALA A 309 9.83 18.49 -28.65
C ALA A 309 9.16 19.55 -27.76
N LEU A 310 7.86 19.42 -27.52
CA LEU A 310 7.06 20.34 -26.69
C LEU A 310 6.55 19.68 -25.40
N GLY A 311 6.26 18.38 -25.42
CA GLY A 311 5.50 17.71 -24.36
C GLY A 311 4.02 18.13 -24.32
N ALA A 312 3.27 17.56 -23.37
CA ALA A 312 1.87 17.89 -23.13
C ALA A 312 1.48 17.53 -21.69
N PRO A 313 0.51 18.21 -21.05
CA PRO A 313 0.03 17.85 -19.72
C PRO A 313 -0.47 16.41 -19.61
N SER A 314 -1.02 15.85 -20.70
CA SER A 314 -1.46 14.45 -20.77
C SER A 314 -0.32 13.43 -20.57
N LYS A 315 0.96 13.86 -20.69
CA LYS A 315 2.11 12.99 -20.42
C LYS A 315 2.38 12.79 -18.93
N VAL A 316 1.82 13.61 -18.03
CA VAL A 316 1.88 13.34 -16.58
C VAL A 316 1.15 12.03 -16.24
N GLY A 317 0.08 11.75 -16.97
CA GLY A 317 -0.73 10.55 -16.82
C GLY A 317 -2.14 10.81 -17.32
N TRP A 318 -2.71 9.85 -18.06
CA TRP A 318 -4.07 9.99 -18.57
C TRP A 318 -4.79 8.66 -18.58
N CYS A 319 -5.83 8.55 -17.77
CA CYS A 319 -6.62 7.33 -17.60
C CYS A 319 -8.09 7.68 -17.46
N PHE A 320 -8.96 6.95 -18.16
CA PHE A 320 -10.40 7.07 -18.03
C PHE A 320 -11.09 5.73 -18.32
N GLY A 321 -12.31 5.59 -17.84
CA GLY A 321 -13.15 4.45 -18.18
C GLY A 321 -14.07 4.79 -19.36
N GLU A 322 -14.40 3.80 -20.19
CA GLU A 322 -15.51 3.93 -21.13
C GLU A 322 -16.86 3.93 -20.39
N ASP A 323 -17.81 4.77 -20.82
CA ASP A 323 -19.19 4.74 -20.35
C ASP A 323 -19.98 3.70 -21.16
N GLU A 324 -19.87 2.43 -20.75
CA GLU A 324 -20.51 1.31 -21.46
C GLU A 324 -22.03 1.34 -21.33
N GLU A 325 -22.53 1.86 -20.22
CA GLU A 325 -23.96 1.93 -19.90
C GLU A 325 -24.71 2.98 -20.74
N SER A 326 -24.01 3.96 -21.31
CA SER A 326 -24.60 5.03 -22.14
C SER A 326 -24.24 4.93 -23.62
N LEU A 327 -23.71 3.79 -24.09
CA LEU A 327 -23.38 3.58 -25.50
C LEU A 327 -24.63 3.64 -26.39
N PRO A 328 -24.53 4.16 -27.64
CA PRO A 328 -25.64 4.13 -28.58
C PRO A 328 -26.07 2.70 -28.94
N ASP A 329 -27.34 2.53 -29.32
CA ASP A 329 -27.88 1.24 -29.76
C ASP A 329 -27.01 0.63 -30.89
N GLY A 330 -26.60 -0.62 -30.68
CA GLY A 330 -25.76 -1.37 -31.62
C GLY A 330 -24.26 -1.08 -31.56
N TRP A 331 -23.80 -0.22 -30.64
CA TRP A 331 -22.38 0.00 -30.40
C TRP A 331 -21.89 -0.92 -29.28
N PRO A 332 -21.02 -1.90 -29.57
CA PRO A 332 -20.41 -2.70 -28.53
C PRO A 332 -19.35 -1.89 -27.76
N PRO A 333 -19.08 -2.20 -26.48
CA PRO A 333 -17.92 -1.68 -25.76
C PRO A 333 -16.62 -1.81 -26.55
N LEU A 334 -15.66 -0.91 -26.29
CA LEU A 334 -14.34 -0.95 -26.89
C LEU A 334 -13.65 -2.30 -26.65
N SER A 335 -13.78 -2.88 -25.45
CA SER A 335 -13.24 -4.20 -25.11
C SER A 335 -13.81 -5.30 -26.02
N VAL A 336 -15.11 -5.32 -26.24
CA VAL A 336 -15.80 -6.27 -27.12
C VAL A 336 -15.36 -6.07 -28.58
N SER A 337 -15.24 -4.82 -29.02
CA SER A 337 -14.68 -4.48 -30.34
C SER A 337 -13.23 -4.95 -30.52
N ARG A 338 -12.50 -5.14 -29.44
CA ARG A 338 -11.12 -5.67 -29.40
C ARG A 338 -11.05 -7.18 -29.22
N GLY A 339 -12.20 -7.86 -29.14
CA GLY A 339 -12.30 -9.32 -29.09
C GLY A 339 -12.41 -9.92 -27.68
N PHE A 340 -12.64 -9.11 -26.65
CA PHE A 340 -12.93 -9.59 -25.29
C PHE A 340 -14.42 -9.86 -25.11
N LEU A 341 -14.78 -10.56 -24.03
CA LEU A 341 -16.18 -10.80 -23.70
C LEU A 341 -16.79 -9.57 -23.03
N GLU A 342 -18.10 -9.41 -23.20
CA GLU A 342 -18.86 -8.40 -22.48
C GLU A 342 -18.75 -8.64 -20.97
N GLY A 343 -18.43 -7.60 -20.21
CA GLY A 343 -18.20 -7.69 -18.77
C GLY A 343 -16.76 -8.05 -18.35
N ASP A 344 -15.85 -8.31 -19.30
CA ASP A 344 -14.43 -8.48 -18.98
C ASP A 344 -13.79 -7.15 -18.53
N ASP A 345 -13.06 -7.20 -17.42
CA ASP A 345 -12.22 -6.09 -16.97
C ASP A 345 -10.96 -6.02 -17.83
N THR A 346 -10.82 -4.94 -18.59
CA THR A 346 -9.71 -4.82 -19.55
C THR A 346 -9.09 -3.43 -19.54
N VAL A 347 -7.85 -3.36 -20.00
CA VAL A 347 -7.11 -2.12 -20.23
C VAL A 347 -6.69 -2.08 -21.70
N THR A 348 -7.07 -1.02 -22.39
CA THR A 348 -6.55 -0.67 -23.71
C THR A 348 -5.57 0.49 -23.58
N LEU A 349 -4.40 0.36 -24.19
CA LEU A 349 -3.46 1.47 -24.32
C LEU A 349 -3.51 2.09 -25.72
N PHE A 350 -3.55 3.42 -25.76
CA PHE A 350 -3.47 4.20 -26.99
C PHE A 350 -2.34 5.23 -26.90
N ALA A 351 -1.51 5.31 -27.94
CA ALA A 351 -0.45 6.29 -28.03
C ALA A 351 -1.00 7.61 -28.56
N GLY A 352 -1.22 8.59 -27.68
CA GLY A 352 -1.90 9.83 -28.04
C GLY A 352 -1.60 11.00 -27.13
N HIS A 353 -2.27 12.13 -27.39
CA HIS A 353 -2.19 13.34 -26.59
C HIS A 353 -3.58 13.92 -26.32
N GLY A 354 -3.63 14.90 -25.41
CA GLY A 354 -4.85 15.59 -24.95
C GLY A 354 -5.88 15.92 -26.03
N PRO A 355 -7.17 16.05 -25.68
CA PRO A 355 -8.25 16.25 -26.64
C PRO A 355 -8.06 17.55 -27.43
N VAL A 356 -8.49 17.55 -28.69
CA VAL A 356 -8.58 18.75 -29.52
C VAL A 356 -10.01 19.29 -29.41
N GLY A 357 -10.16 20.47 -28.82
CA GLY A 357 -11.47 21.11 -28.69
C GLY A 357 -12.04 21.49 -30.05
N CYS A 358 -13.28 21.07 -30.33
CA CYS A 358 -14.05 21.52 -31.49
C CYS A 358 -15.09 22.54 -31.04
N ILE A 359 -15.02 23.76 -31.57
CA ILE A 359 -16.00 24.82 -31.28
C ILE A 359 -16.91 24.96 -32.50
N ASP A 360 -18.20 24.70 -32.31
CA ASP A 360 -19.26 24.98 -33.29
C ASP A 360 -20.46 25.61 -32.57
N GLN A 361 -20.69 26.90 -32.84
CA GLN A 361 -21.79 27.68 -32.26
C GLN A 361 -22.89 27.99 -33.29
N ILE A 362 -22.78 27.45 -34.51
CA ILE A 362 -23.63 27.83 -35.65
C ILE A 362 -24.47 26.66 -36.14
N SER A 363 -23.95 25.43 -36.10
CA SER A 363 -24.67 24.25 -36.57
C SER A 363 -26.01 24.06 -35.85
N ARG A 364 -27.08 23.85 -36.63
CA ARG A 364 -28.44 23.58 -36.13
C ARG A 364 -28.98 22.21 -36.52
N THR A 365 -28.21 21.42 -37.27
CA THR A 365 -28.55 20.06 -37.66
C THR A 365 -27.38 19.10 -37.43
N PRO A 366 -27.63 17.80 -37.21
CA PRO A 366 -26.58 16.80 -37.05
C PRO A 366 -25.59 16.77 -38.23
N GLU A 367 -26.06 16.90 -39.47
CA GLU A 367 -25.22 16.85 -40.68
C GLU A 367 -24.29 18.07 -40.80
N SER A 368 -24.73 19.22 -40.28
CA SER A 368 -23.89 20.41 -40.20
C SER A 368 -22.78 20.19 -39.17
N LEU A 369 -23.14 19.73 -37.97
CA LEU A 369 -22.19 19.48 -36.89
C LEU A 369 -21.16 18.40 -37.27
N VAL A 370 -21.60 17.29 -37.88
CA VAL A 370 -20.72 16.21 -38.36
C VAL A 370 -19.71 16.74 -39.39
N ARG A 371 -20.10 17.67 -40.26
CA ARG A 371 -19.17 18.30 -41.21
C ARG A 371 -18.12 19.15 -40.49
N THR A 372 -18.49 19.90 -39.45
CA THR A 372 -17.53 20.65 -38.63
C THR A 372 -16.54 19.72 -37.93
N LEU A 373 -17.03 18.63 -37.32
CA LEU A 373 -16.18 17.63 -36.68
C LEU A 373 -15.21 16.99 -37.69
N ALA A 374 -15.70 16.60 -38.86
CA ALA A 374 -14.88 16.03 -39.92
C ALA A 374 -13.78 17.00 -40.42
N GLN A 375 -14.08 18.30 -40.51
CA GLN A 375 -13.09 19.32 -40.87
C GLN A 375 -12.01 19.48 -39.79
N GLN A 376 -12.38 19.46 -38.50
CA GLN A 376 -11.41 19.56 -37.40
C GLN A 376 -10.46 18.35 -37.37
N LEU A 377 -10.96 17.14 -37.66
CA LEU A 377 -10.13 15.94 -37.73
C LEU A 377 -9.03 16.02 -38.81
N GLN A 378 -9.20 16.83 -39.86
CA GLN A 378 -8.16 17.04 -40.88
C GLN A 378 -6.90 17.75 -40.34
N CYS A 379 -6.96 18.34 -39.15
CA CYS A 379 -5.83 19.00 -38.49
C CYS A 379 -5.05 18.06 -37.55
N VAL A 380 -5.55 16.85 -37.29
CA VAL A 380 -4.85 15.87 -36.44
C VAL A 380 -3.78 15.16 -37.28
N GLY A 381 -2.53 15.58 -37.10
CA GLY A 381 -1.40 15.12 -37.91
C GLY A 381 -1.34 15.77 -39.29
N ASN A 382 -0.26 15.50 -40.03
CA ASN A 382 -0.10 16.02 -41.38
C ASN A 382 -0.76 15.08 -42.39
N ARG A 383 -1.50 15.62 -43.37
CA ARG A 383 -2.12 14.87 -44.48
C ARG A 383 -1.14 14.05 -45.32
N LYS A 384 0.17 14.26 -45.17
CA LYS A 384 1.26 13.53 -45.84
C LYS A 384 1.86 12.38 -45.02
N LEU A 385 1.26 12.01 -43.87
CA LEU A 385 1.70 10.82 -43.17
C LEU A 385 1.48 9.59 -44.07
N PRO A 386 2.48 8.70 -44.24
CA PRO A 386 2.29 7.46 -44.98
C PRO A 386 1.23 6.60 -44.28
N GLY A 387 0.25 6.12 -45.06
CA GLY A 387 -0.87 5.30 -44.59
C GLY A 387 -0.49 3.86 -44.31
#